data_AF-C6SH36-F1
#
_entry.id   AF-C6SH36-F1
#
_cell.length_a   1.000
_cell.length_b   1.000
_cell.length_c   1.000
_cell.angle_alpha   90.00
_cell.angle_beta   90.00
_cell.angle_gamma   90.00
#
_symmetry.space_group_name_H-M   'P 1'
#
loop_
_entity.id
_entity.type
_entity.pdbx_description
1 polymer ?
#
loop_
_entity_poly.entity_id
_entity_poly.type
_entity_poly.pdbx_seq_one_letter_code
_entity_poly.pdbx_strand_id
1 'polypeptide(L)'
;MAEGQKSAVTEYYLNHGIWPANNNSAGVASTATDIKGKYVQSVEVKNGVVTATMASSNVNNEIKGKKLSLWAKRQNGSVKWFCGQPVTRADKATNNDAVTAAPDNSNNGINTKHLPSTCRDAASAICTRTPRADFKHFQKISRYRVLPESRHMAEKLRHSHESGNLVR
;
A
#
# COMPACT_ATOMS: atom_id res chain seq x y z
N MET A 1 -0.78 21.71 -3.04
CA MET A 1 -0.82 21.89 -1.56
C MET A 1 -0.36 20.65 -0.81
N ALA A 2 -0.83 19.44 -1.16
CA ALA A 2 -0.39 18.20 -0.48
C ALA A 2 1.02 17.70 -0.89
N GLU A 3 1.54 18.07 -2.07
CA GLU A 3 2.84 17.58 -2.57
C GLU A 3 4.04 18.14 -1.81
N GLY A 4 3.96 19.39 -1.33
CA GLY A 4 5.02 19.97 -0.48
C GLY A 4 5.18 19.19 0.83
N GLN A 5 4.07 18.69 1.38
CA GLN A 5 4.06 17.88 2.60
C GLN A 5 4.69 16.50 2.36
N LYS A 6 4.41 15.89 1.20
CA LYS A 6 5.01 14.61 0.82
C LYS A 6 6.52 14.68 0.73
N SER A 7 7.05 15.76 0.15
CA SER A 7 8.48 15.95 -0.03
C SER A 7 9.16 16.08 1.34
N ALA A 8 8.65 16.95 2.21
CA ALA A 8 9.20 17.17 3.54
C ALA A 8 9.16 15.91 4.43
N VAL A 9 8.05 15.16 4.41
CA VAL A 9 7.92 13.88 5.13
C VAL A 9 8.88 12.81 4.59
N THR A 10 9.07 12.77 3.27
CA THR A 10 9.99 11.82 2.63
C THR A 10 11.44 12.14 2.97
N GLU A 11 11.83 13.42 2.88
CA GLU A 11 13.18 13.89 3.18
C GLU A 11 13.55 13.63 4.64
N TYR A 12 12.65 13.92 5.59
CA TYR A 12 12.84 13.58 6.99
C TYR A 12 13.07 12.08 7.18
N TYR A 13 12.26 11.24 6.54
CA TYR A 13 12.41 9.79 6.61
C TYR A 13 13.75 9.31 6.04
N LEU A 14 14.20 9.88 4.92
CA LEU A 14 15.47 9.53 4.30
C LEU A 14 16.68 9.94 5.17
N ASN A 15 16.59 11.07 5.88
CA ASN A 15 17.67 11.57 6.74
C ASN A 15 17.72 10.88 8.11
N HIS A 16 16.56 10.54 8.70
CA HIS A 16 16.48 10.03 10.07
C HIS A 16 16.15 8.53 10.17
N GLY A 17 15.72 7.90 9.07
CA GLY A 17 15.27 6.50 9.06
C GLY A 17 13.96 6.24 9.81
N ILE A 18 13.32 7.29 10.32
CA ILE A 18 12.07 7.26 11.07
C ILE A 18 11.08 8.28 10.51
N TRP A 19 9.79 8.01 10.60
CA TRP A 19 8.77 8.96 10.17
C TRP A 19 8.67 10.15 11.12
N PRO A 20 8.41 11.37 10.62
CA PRO A 20 8.26 12.54 11.48
C PRO A 20 7.02 12.39 12.36
N ALA A 21 7.18 12.64 13.66
CA ALA A 21 6.10 12.49 14.62
C ALA A 21 4.96 13.51 14.40
N ASN A 22 5.30 14.72 13.96
CA ASN A 22 4.37 15.83 13.78
C ASN A 22 4.83 16.79 12.66
N ASN A 23 4.03 17.82 12.37
CA ASN A 23 4.33 18.88 11.39
C ASN A 23 5.70 19.54 11.61
N ASN A 24 6.01 19.88 12.87
CA ASN A 24 7.25 20.56 13.21
C ASN A 24 8.47 19.69 12.93
N SER A 25 8.42 18.40 13.29
CA SER A 25 9.47 17.43 12.94
C SER A 25 9.62 17.28 11.43
N ALA A 26 8.51 17.30 10.67
CA ALA A 26 8.57 17.22 9.22
C ALA A 26 9.12 18.50 8.54
N GLY A 27 9.37 19.59 9.27
CA GLY A 27 9.82 20.86 8.68
C GLY A 27 8.75 21.59 7.89
N VAL A 28 7.47 21.36 8.21
CA VAL A 28 6.32 22.05 7.60
C VAL A 28 5.65 22.95 8.64
N ALA A 29 4.69 23.79 8.20
CA ALA A 29 4.01 24.71 9.11
C ALA A 29 3.46 23.99 10.35
N SER A 30 3.92 24.40 11.52
CA SER A 30 3.70 23.69 12.78
C SER A 30 2.22 23.63 13.17
N THR A 31 1.44 24.65 12.81
CA THR A 31 -0.02 24.65 12.99
C THR A 31 -0.70 24.04 11.77
N ALA A 32 -1.45 22.95 11.98
CA ALA A 32 -2.17 22.28 10.90
C ALA A 32 -3.16 23.18 10.14
N THR A 33 -3.69 24.22 10.79
CA THR A 33 -4.61 25.21 10.22
C THR A 33 -3.94 26.26 9.35
N ASP A 34 -2.61 26.40 9.44
CA ASP A 34 -1.85 27.29 8.55
C ASP A 34 -1.73 26.66 7.15
N ILE A 35 -1.87 25.34 7.06
CA ILE A 35 -1.93 24.57 5.82
C ILE A 35 -3.39 24.40 5.38
N LYS A 36 -3.99 25.50 4.91
CA LYS A 36 -5.37 25.55 4.44
C LYS A 36 -5.47 26.00 2.99
N GLY A 37 -6.56 25.64 2.32
CA GLY A 37 -6.85 26.06 0.95
C GLY A 37 -8.35 26.17 0.72
N LYS A 38 -8.76 26.47 -0.52
CA LYS A 38 -10.18 26.69 -0.87
C LYS A 38 -11.11 25.55 -0.41
N TYR A 39 -10.63 24.31 -0.42
CA TYR A 39 -11.41 23.11 -0.07
C TYR A 39 -10.86 22.34 1.13
N VAL A 40 -9.74 22.79 1.71
CA VAL A 40 -9.01 22.09 2.77
C VAL A 40 -8.92 23.00 3.99
N GLN A 41 -9.46 22.52 5.11
CA GLN A 41 -9.46 23.23 6.39
C GLN A 41 -8.09 23.19 7.07
N SER A 42 -7.45 22.01 7.07
CA SER A 42 -6.19 21.78 7.76
C SER A 42 -5.49 20.55 7.20
N VAL A 43 -4.16 20.51 7.38
CA VAL A 43 -3.32 19.35 7.09
C VAL A 43 -2.44 19.03 8.29
N GLU A 44 -2.60 17.84 8.83
CA GLU A 44 -1.85 17.33 9.97
C GLU A 44 -0.94 16.19 9.53
N VAL A 45 0.32 16.24 9.94
CA VAL A 45 1.27 15.14 9.84
C VAL A 45 1.32 14.47 11.21
N LYS A 46 1.08 13.17 11.25
CA LYS A 46 1.24 12.35 12.46
C LYS A 46 1.94 11.05 12.12
N ASN A 47 3.12 10.83 12.69
CA ASN A 47 3.96 9.66 12.40
C ASN A 47 4.15 9.44 10.89
N GLY A 48 4.35 10.51 10.11
CA GLY A 48 4.47 10.48 8.66
C GLY A 48 3.20 10.10 7.88
N VAL A 49 2.04 10.06 8.54
CA VAL A 49 0.72 10.05 7.87
C VAL A 49 0.24 11.48 7.76
N VAL A 50 -0.05 11.93 6.54
CA VAL A 50 -0.57 13.26 6.24
C VAL A 50 -2.09 13.17 6.14
N THR A 51 -2.82 13.78 7.06
CA THR A 51 -4.29 13.78 7.08
C THR A 51 -4.80 15.18 6.73
N ALA A 52 -5.57 15.26 5.64
CA ALA A 52 -6.23 16.50 5.24
C ALA A 52 -7.69 16.48 5.70
N THR A 53 -8.13 17.57 6.32
CA THR A 53 -9.54 17.78 6.68
C THR A 53 -10.18 18.70 5.66
N MET A 54 -11.33 18.31 5.12
CA MET A 54 -12.08 19.11 4.15
C MET A 54 -12.72 20.32 4.83
N ALA A 55 -12.80 21.43 4.10
CA ALA A 55 -13.47 22.65 4.55
C ALA A 55 -14.94 22.39 4.93
N SER A 56 -15.50 23.23 5.80
CA SER A 56 -16.93 23.19 6.15
C SER A 56 -17.80 23.97 5.16
N SER A 57 -17.20 24.86 4.37
CA SER A 57 -17.84 25.70 3.35
C SER A 57 -17.29 25.38 1.96
N ASN A 58 -18.05 25.70 0.91
CA ASN A 58 -17.64 25.54 -0.50
C ASN A 58 -17.26 24.11 -0.92
N VAL A 59 -17.70 23.10 -0.18
CA VAL A 59 -17.57 21.67 -0.51
C VAL A 59 -18.94 21.00 -0.44
N ASN A 60 -19.09 19.85 -1.11
CA ASN A 60 -20.32 19.07 -1.08
C ASN A 60 -20.65 18.65 0.38
N ASN A 61 -21.93 18.70 0.75
CA ASN A 61 -22.42 18.33 2.08
C ASN A 61 -21.93 16.94 2.53
N GLU A 62 -21.82 15.99 1.60
CA GLU A 62 -21.37 14.64 1.91
C GLU A 62 -19.88 14.54 2.28
N ILE A 63 -19.07 15.59 2.04
CA ILE A 63 -17.63 15.62 2.33
C ILE A 63 -17.20 16.69 3.34
N LYS A 64 -18.14 17.52 3.82
CA LYS A 64 -17.86 18.58 4.79
C LYS A 64 -17.23 18.01 6.06
N GLY A 65 -16.09 18.57 6.47
CA GLY A 65 -15.37 18.14 7.68
C GLY A 65 -14.82 16.71 7.63
N LYS A 66 -14.98 15.99 6.50
CA LYS A 66 -14.43 14.65 6.33
C LYS A 66 -12.93 14.71 6.07
N LYS A 67 -12.28 13.57 6.22
CA LYS A 67 -10.82 13.43 6.19
C LYS A 67 -10.39 12.44 5.11
N LEU A 68 -9.20 12.67 4.58
CA LEU A 68 -8.46 11.72 3.77
C LEU A 68 -7.02 11.69 4.27
N SER A 69 -6.36 10.54 4.12
CA SER A 69 -4.96 10.39 4.52
C SER A 69 -4.10 10.03 3.32
N LEU A 70 -2.87 10.52 3.37
CA LEU A 70 -1.77 10.10 2.53
C LEU A 70 -0.70 9.50 3.43
N TRP A 71 -0.16 8.36 3.04
CA TRP A 71 0.87 7.68 3.80
C TRP A 71 1.87 7.05 2.85
N ALA A 72 3.12 6.96 3.28
CA ALA A 72 4.15 6.29 2.52
C ALA A 72 4.63 5.00 3.19
N LYS A 73 5.03 4.02 2.39
CA LYS A 73 5.74 2.82 2.86
C LYS A 73 7.09 2.72 2.16
N ARG A 74 8.11 2.25 2.86
CA ARG A 74 9.44 2.05 2.25
C ARG A 74 9.41 0.92 1.23
N GLN A 75 10.11 1.12 0.12
CA GLN A 75 10.34 0.14 -0.93
C GLN A 75 11.78 0.26 -1.44
N ASN A 76 12.65 -0.66 -0.99
CA ASN A 76 13.97 -0.93 -1.57
C ASN A 76 14.81 0.32 -1.94
N GLY A 77 14.94 1.27 -1.01
CA GLY A 77 15.70 2.52 -1.21
C GLY A 77 14.85 3.74 -1.63
N SER A 78 13.56 3.56 -1.87
CA SER A 78 12.59 4.61 -2.17
C SER A 78 11.37 4.54 -1.26
N VAL A 79 10.47 5.51 -1.32
CA VAL A 79 9.17 5.47 -0.64
C VAL A 79 8.04 5.46 -1.66
N LYS A 80 7.02 4.64 -1.41
CA LYS A 80 5.79 4.62 -2.21
C LYS A 80 4.66 5.27 -1.41
N TRP A 81 4.05 6.29 -2.00
CA TRP A 81 2.89 6.97 -1.43
C TRP A 81 1.57 6.30 -1.82
N PHE A 82 0.66 6.30 -0.87
CA PHE A 82 -0.71 5.84 -0.99
C PHE A 82 -1.65 6.97 -0.57
N CYS A 83 -2.88 6.92 -1.05
CA CYS A 83 -3.89 7.93 -0.77
C CYS A 83 -5.25 7.25 -0.63
N GLY A 84 -5.98 7.60 0.42
CA GLY A 84 -7.30 7.03 0.62
C GLY A 84 -7.99 7.53 1.87
N GLN A 85 -8.82 6.66 2.39
CA GLN A 85 -9.52 6.89 3.65
C GLN A 85 -8.54 7.11 4.83
N PRO A 86 -9.00 7.74 5.92
CA PRO A 86 -8.18 7.98 7.10
C PRO A 86 -7.48 6.74 7.65
N VAL A 87 -6.17 6.85 7.85
CA VAL A 87 -5.32 5.82 8.44
C VAL A 87 -4.49 6.37 9.59
N THR A 88 -3.97 5.47 10.43
CA THR A 88 -3.04 5.78 11.51
C THR A 88 -1.80 4.90 11.40
N ARG A 89 -0.66 5.44 11.86
CA ARG A 89 0.61 4.73 12.01
C ARG A 89 1.03 4.75 13.47
N ALA A 90 1.47 3.61 13.99
CA ALA A 90 2.05 3.52 15.33
C ALA A 90 3.40 4.24 15.41
N ASP A 91 3.73 4.82 16.58
CA ASP A 91 4.91 5.68 16.78
C ASP A 91 6.24 4.97 16.47
N LYS A 92 6.30 3.65 16.70
CA LYS A 92 7.42 2.78 16.32
C LYS A 92 6.96 1.76 15.31
N ALA A 93 6.78 2.17 14.06
CA ALA A 93 6.51 1.23 12.98
C ALA A 93 7.72 0.31 12.78
N THR A 94 7.71 -0.86 13.41
CA THR A 94 8.82 -1.84 13.38
C THR A 94 8.75 -2.79 12.20
N ASN A 95 7.58 -2.91 11.54
CA ASN A 95 7.35 -3.82 10.42
C ASN A 95 6.76 -3.09 9.21
N ASN A 96 7.55 -2.98 8.13
CA ASN A 96 7.13 -2.53 6.78
C ASN A 96 6.30 -1.23 6.73
N ASP A 97 6.52 -0.29 7.65
CA ASP A 97 5.78 0.97 7.75
C ASP A 97 4.26 0.79 7.73
N ALA A 98 3.78 -0.27 8.40
CA ALA A 98 2.37 -0.63 8.41
C ALA A 98 1.49 0.53 8.91
N VAL A 99 0.32 0.66 8.29
CA VAL A 99 -0.74 1.58 8.69
C VAL A 99 -2.03 0.80 8.86
N THR A 100 -2.90 1.30 9.73
CA THR A 100 -4.22 0.73 10.01
C THR A 100 -5.30 1.75 9.69
N ALA A 101 -6.53 1.33 9.37
CA ALA A 101 -7.64 2.26 9.28
C ALA A 101 -7.78 3.05 10.60
N ALA A 102 -8.06 4.35 10.51
CA ALA A 102 -8.33 5.14 11.69
C ALA A 102 -9.62 4.64 12.37
N PRO A 103 -9.71 4.66 13.71
CA PRO A 103 -10.87 4.15 14.45
C PRO A 103 -12.21 4.77 14.04
N ASP A 104 -12.20 6.04 13.59
CA ASP A 104 -13.41 6.77 13.17
C ASP A 104 -13.57 6.88 11.65
N ASN A 105 -12.85 6.06 10.86
CA ASN A 105 -12.84 6.15 9.40
C ASN A 105 -14.27 6.08 8.80
N SER A 106 -15.15 5.20 9.30
CA SER A 106 -16.50 5.04 8.75
C SER A 106 -17.37 6.30 8.86
N ASN A 107 -17.14 7.14 9.89
CA ASN A 107 -17.93 8.35 10.14
C ASN A 107 -17.24 9.60 9.56
N ASN A 108 -15.91 9.65 9.66
CA ASN A 108 -15.12 10.85 9.37
C ASN A 108 -14.33 10.74 8.06
N GLY A 109 -14.25 9.57 7.44
CA GLY A 109 -13.59 9.36 6.17
C GLY A 109 -14.46 9.75 4.98
N ILE A 110 -13.84 10.35 3.96
CA ILE A 110 -14.50 10.61 2.68
C ILE A 110 -14.93 9.28 2.05
N ASN A 111 -16.20 9.19 1.63
CA ASN A 111 -16.69 8.00 0.93
C ASN A 111 -15.92 7.81 -0.39
N THR A 112 -15.59 6.56 -0.73
CA THR A 112 -14.81 6.23 -1.94
C THR A 112 -15.45 6.73 -3.24
N LYS A 113 -16.76 6.93 -3.29
CA LYS A 113 -17.47 7.56 -4.43
C LYS A 113 -16.99 8.99 -4.71
N HIS A 114 -16.54 9.71 -3.69
CA HIS A 114 -16.02 11.08 -3.80
C HIS A 114 -14.50 11.15 -3.94
N LEU A 115 -13.81 10.03 -3.74
CA LEU A 115 -12.37 9.98 -3.92
C LEU A 115 -12.05 9.77 -5.41
N PRO A 116 -11.05 10.49 -5.97
CA PRO A 116 -10.53 10.18 -7.30
C PRO A 116 -9.97 8.76 -7.30
N SER A 117 -9.93 8.11 -8.48
CA SER A 117 -9.46 6.72 -8.62
C SER A 117 -8.04 6.51 -8.08
N THR A 118 -7.20 7.54 -8.15
CA THR A 118 -5.82 7.56 -7.65
C THR A 118 -5.70 7.71 -6.12
N CYS A 119 -6.82 7.88 -5.41
CA CYS A 119 -6.86 8.04 -3.96
C CYS A 119 -7.91 7.10 -3.33
N ARG A 120 -7.89 5.82 -3.73
CA ARG A 120 -8.76 4.76 -3.20
C ARG A 120 -7.97 3.59 -2.63
N ASP A 121 -6.77 3.85 -2.13
CA ASP A 121 -5.93 2.82 -1.51
C ASP A 121 -6.52 2.37 -0.18
N ALA A 122 -6.54 1.06 0.06
CA ALA A 122 -6.85 0.50 1.37
C ALA A 122 -5.64 0.65 2.30
N ALA A 123 -5.85 0.72 3.62
CA ALA A 123 -4.73 0.74 4.60
C ALA A 123 -3.79 -0.48 4.43
N SER A 124 -4.36 -1.63 4.05
CA SER A 124 -3.66 -2.87 3.74
C SER A 124 -2.94 -2.87 2.39
N ALA A 125 -3.06 -1.82 1.57
CA ALA A 125 -2.36 -1.71 0.30
C ALA A 125 -0.86 -1.88 0.52
N ILE A 126 -0.27 -2.86 -0.15
CA ILE A 126 1.16 -3.15 -0.07
C ILE A 126 1.88 -2.55 -1.26
N CYS A 127 3.19 -2.37 -1.13
CA CYS A 127 4.07 -2.10 -2.26
C CYS A 127 4.19 -3.38 -3.12
N THR A 128 3.14 -3.74 -3.86
CA THR A 128 3.27 -4.75 -4.91
C THR A 128 4.19 -4.19 -5.98
N ARG A 129 5.38 -4.80 -6.08
CA ARG A 129 6.31 -4.62 -7.18
C ARG A 129 5.69 -5.31 -8.40
N THR A 130 4.84 -4.60 -9.14
CA THR A 130 4.07 -5.17 -10.27
C THR A 130 3.04 -6.21 -9.78
N PRO A 131 1.85 -6.32 -10.36
CA PRO A 131 0.94 -7.40 -9.96
C PRO A 131 1.61 -8.73 -10.32
N ARG A 132 2.01 -9.52 -9.32
CA ARG A 132 1.83 -10.97 -9.44
C ARG A 132 0.31 -11.21 -9.40
N ALA A 133 -0.35 -10.83 -10.48
CA ALA A 133 -1.53 -11.54 -10.88
C ALA A 133 -1.12 -13.02 -10.96
N ASP A 134 -1.96 -13.90 -10.43
CA ASP A 134 -1.90 -15.34 -10.69
C ASP A 134 -1.09 -16.28 -9.76
N PHE A 135 -1.20 -16.14 -8.43
CA PHE A 135 -0.81 -17.25 -7.52
C PHE A 135 -1.96 -17.93 -6.78
N LYS A 136 -3.21 -17.49 -6.96
CA LYS A 136 -4.38 -18.20 -6.43
C LYS A 136 -5.19 -18.96 -7.47
N HIS A 137 -5.00 -18.72 -8.77
CA HIS A 137 -5.69 -19.46 -9.83
C HIS A 137 -4.88 -20.66 -10.34
N PHE A 138 -3.54 -20.63 -10.26
CA PHE A 138 -2.69 -21.75 -10.73
C PHE A 138 -2.62 -22.98 -9.80
N GLN A 139 -2.93 -22.88 -8.50
CA GLN A 139 -2.88 -24.06 -7.62
C GLN A 139 -4.02 -25.06 -7.88
N LYS A 140 -5.11 -24.62 -8.54
CA LYS A 140 -6.25 -25.49 -8.87
C LYS A 140 -6.10 -26.21 -10.22
N ILE A 141 -5.27 -25.71 -11.13
CA ILE A 141 -5.04 -26.32 -12.46
C ILE A 141 -3.98 -27.44 -12.39
N SER A 142 -3.02 -27.38 -11.47
CA SER A 142 -1.99 -28.42 -11.34
C SER A 142 -2.50 -29.79 -10.85
N ARG A 143 -3.74 -29.86 -10.33
CA ARG A 143 -4.35 -31.12 -9.86
C ARG A 143 -5.19 -31.84 -10.92
N TYR A 144 -5.45 -31.22 -12.09
CA TYR A 144 -6.38 -31.76 -13.09
C TYR A 144 -5.74 -32.17 -14.43
N ARG A 145 -4.41 -32.08 -14.59
CA ARG A 145 -3.72 -32.55 -15.80
C ARG A 145 -2.76 -33.71 -15.52
N VAL A 146 -3.27 -34.76 -14.87
CA VAL A 146 -2.76 -36.12 -15.09
C VAL A 146 -3.73 -36.76 -16.06
N LEU A 147 -3.45 -36.63 -17.36
CA LEU A 147 -4.12 -37.41 -18.39
C LEU A 147 -3.79 -38.90 -18.13
N PRO A 148 -4.78 -39.82 -18.14
CA PRO A 148 -4.54 -41.25 -17.90
C PRO A 148 -3.58 -41.91 -18.91
N GLU A 149 -3.30 -41.29 -20.05
CA GLU A 149 -2.53 -41.89 -21.15
C GLU A 149 -1.00 -41.81 -20.99
N SER A 150 -0.47 -41.16 -19.96
CA SER A 150 0.99 -41.10 -19.77
C SER A 150 1.57 -42.34 -19.05
N ARG A 151 0.72 -43.30 -18.64
CA ARG A 151 1.17 -44.54 -17.96
C ARG A 151 1.80 -45.58 -18.89
N HIS A 152 1.59 -45.54 -20.21
CA HIS A 152 2.18 -46.52 -21.13
C HIS A 152 3.57 -46.17 -21.68
N MET A 153 4.05 -44.93 -21.52
CA MET A 153 5.38 -44.55 -22.02
C MET A 153 6.50 -44.73 -21.00
N ALA A 154 6.19 -44.95 -19.72
CA ALA A 154 7.18 -45.17 -18.65
C ALA A 154 7.62 -46.63 -18.49
N GLU A 155 6.90 -47.59 -19.09
CA GLU A 155 7.26 -49.02 -19.04
C GLU A 155 8.15 -49.43 -20.22
N LYS A 156 8.02 -48.75 -21.37
CA LYS A 156 8.84 -49.06 -22.56
C LYS A 156 10.31 -48.59 -22.46
N LEU A 157 10.63 -47.72 -21.50
CA LEU A 157 12.01 -47.30 -21.21
C LEU A 157 12.71 -48.17 -20.16
N ARG A 158 12.01 -49.10 -19.49
CA ARG A 158 12.62 -50.04 -18.53
C ARG A 158 13.03 -51.38 -19.12
N HIS A 159 12.82 -51.62 -20.41
CA HIS A 159 13.23 -52.87 -21.07
C HIS A 159 14.36 -52.71 -22.09
N SER A 160 14.93 -51.50 -22.23
CA SER A 160 16.07 -51.28 -23.12
C SER A 160 17.43 -51.17 -22.40
N HIS A 161 17.47 -51.34 -21.08
CA HIS A 161 18.70 -51.22 -20.28
C HIS A 161 19.10 -52.53 -19.58
N GLU A 162 18.65 -53.68 -20.10
CA GLU A 162 19.00 -55.00 -19.56
C GLU A 162 19.45 -55.99 -20.65
N SER A 163 20.13 -55.52 -21.70
CA SER A 163 20.76 -56.41 -22.69
C SER A 163 21.93 -55.75 -23.42
N GLY A 164 23.14 -56.25 -23.15
CA GLY A 164 24.37 -56.02 -23.94
C GLY A 164 25.34 -55.03 -23.29
N ASN A 165 26.61 -55.34 -23.04
CA ASN A 165 27.37 -56.55 -23.31
C ASN A 165 28.66 -56.54 -22.46
N LEU A 166 29.09 -57.75 -22.15
CA LEU A 166 30.41 -58.15 -21.65
C LEU A 166 31.52 -57.72 -22.65
N VAL A 167 32.78 -57.81 -22.18
CA VAL A 167 34.06 -57.78 -22.91
C VAL A 167 34.72 -56.39 -23.06
N ARG A 168 35.75 -56.11 -22.24
CA ARG A 168 37.14 -56.52 -22.52
C ARG A 168 38.01 -56.44 -21.27
#